data_AF-A0A1H9S4K4-F1
#
_entry.id   AF-A0A1H9S4K4-F1
#
_cell.length_a   1.000
_cell.length_b   1.000
_cell.length_c   1.000
_cell.angle_alpha   90.00
_cell.angle_beta   90.00
_cell.angle_gamma   90.00
#
_symmetry.space_group_name_H-M   'P 1'
#
loop_
_entity.id
_entity.type
_entity.pdbx_description
1 polymer ?
#
loop_
_entity_poly.entity_id
_entity_poly.type
_entity_poly.pdbx_seq_one_letter_code
_entity_poly.pdbx_strand_id
1 'polypeptide(L)' 'MQNQIRSKEAKEFVSAELDYHITEVKNDWIEKGLNEVDAEVKAVEQMGSPITLGQSLNKLYRPKVNWFTVILLVIALGLS' A
#
# COMPACT_ATOMS: atom_id res chain seq x y z
N MET A 1 10.04 -4.82 -0.66
CA MET A 1 8.62 -4.42 -0.43
C MET A 1 7.88 -5.29 0.59
N GLN A 2 8.21 -6.59 0.74
CA GLN A 2 7.45 -7.52 1.60
C GLN A 2 7.49 -7.26 3.13
N ASN A 3 8.42 -6.45 3.63
CA ASN A 3 8.62 -6.21 5.08
C ASN A 3 7.99 -4.91 5.63
N GLN A 4 7.34 -4.09 4.80
CA GLN A 4 6.80 -2.81 5.25
C GLN A 4 5.31 -2.85 5.62
N ILE A 5 4.55 -3.83 5.14
CA ILE A 5 3.12 -4.00 5.44
C ILE A 5 2.99 -5.24 6.32
N ARG A 6 2.45 -5.12 7.54
CA ARG A 6 2.40 -6.24 8.50
C ARG A 6 1.20 -7.18 8.32
N SER A 7 0.08 -6.70 7.78
CA SER A 7 -1.11 -7.54 7.53
C SER A 7 -1.06 -8.16 6.14
N LYS A 8 -1.35 -9.46 6.01
CA LYS A 8 -1.45 -10.17 4.73
C LYS A 8 -2.59 -9.62 3.88
N GLU A 9 -3.75 -9.37 4.47
CA GLU A 9 -4.92 -8.78 3.79
C GLU A 9 -4.60 -7.39 3.23
N ALA A 10 -3.86 -6.59 4.01
CA ALA A 10 -3.42 -5.27 3.55
C ALA A 10 -2.40 -5.38 2.40
N LYS A 11 -1.60 -6.45 2.33
CA LYS A 11 -0.69 -6.67 1.19
C LYS A 11 -1.45 -7.04 -0.07
N GLU A 12 -2.43 -7.93 0.04
CA GLU A 12 -3.26 -8.35 -1.11
C GLU A 12 -4.08 -7.18 -1.64
N PHE A 13 -4.74 -6.43 -0.75
CA PHE A 13 -5.49 -5.24 -1.14
C PHE A 13 -4.61 -4.18 -1.78
N VAL A 14 -3.44 -3.88 -1.18
CA VAL A 14 -2.48 -2.93 -1.76
C VAL A 14 -1.97 -3.42 -3.11
N SER A 15 -1.71 -4.72 -3.28
CA SER A 15 -1.26 -5.26 -4.57
C SER A 15 -2.33 -5.08 -5.64
N ALA A 16 -3.60 -5.36 -5.32
CA ALA A 16 -4.70 -5.19 -6.25
C ALA A 16 -4.91 -3.71 -6.63
N GLU A 17 -4.82 -2.80 -5.65
CA GLU A 17 -4.94 -1.37 -5.89
C GLU A 17 -3.80 -0.83 -6.76
N LEU A 18 -2.57 -1.25 -6.49
CA LEU A 18 -1.41 -0.84 -7.28
C LEU A 18 -1.48 -1.37 -8.73
N ASP A 19 -1.94 -2.61 -8.91
CA ASP A 19 -2.13 -3.23 -10.22
C ASP A 19 -3.25 -2.57 -11.04
N TYR A 20 -4.34 -2.21 -10.38
CA TYR A 20 -5.41 -1.42 -10.98
C TYR A 20 -4.88 -0.04 -11.42
N HIS A 21 -4.18 0.66 -10.53
CA HIS A 21 -3.75 2.03 -10.79
C HIS A 21 -2.66 2.11 -11.87
N ILE A 22 -1.69 1.19 -11.88
CA ILE A 22 -0.68 1.15 -12.95
C ILE A 22 -1.31 0.82 -14.31
N THR A 23 -2.33 -0.05 -14.33
CA THR A 23 -3.04 -0.39 -15.56
C THR A 23 -3.85 0.79 -16.10
N GLU A 24 -4.54 1.55 -15.24
CA GLU A 24 -5.25 2.76 -15.67
C GLU A 24 -4.28 3.81 -16.22
N VAL A 25 -3.19 4.09 -15.51
CA VAL A 25 -2.19 5.07 -15.98
C VAL A 25 -1.55 4.62 -17.29
N LYS A 26 -1.28 3.32 -17.47
CA LYS A 26 -0.78 2.77 -18.74
C LYS A 26 -1.78 3.02 -19.86
N ASN A 27 -3.05 2.69 -19.64
CA ASN A 27 -4.10 2.85 -20.65
C ASN A 27 -4.29 4.33 -21.04
N ASP A 28 -4.26 5.25 -20.08
CA ASP A 28 -4.28 6.69 -20.35
C ASP A 28 -3.14 7.13 -21.28
N TRP A 29 -1.94 6.56 -21.13
CA TRP A 29 -0.80 6.88 -21.98
C TRP A 29 -0.91 6.23 -23.36
N ILE A 30 -1.47 5.02 -23.45
CA ILE A 30 -1.79 4.36 -24.72
C ILE A 30 -2.82 5.18 -25.51
N GLU A 31 -3.89 5.65 -24.85
CA GLU A 31 -4.90 6.53 -25.46
C GLU A 31 -4.32 7.86 -25.94
N LYS A 32 -3.29 8.38 -25.23
CA LYS A 32 -2.51 9.55 -25.65
C LYS A 32 -1.53 9.25 -26.81
N GLY A 33 -1.51 8.03 -27.31
CA GLY A 33 -0.74 7.63 -28.49
C GLY A 33 0.66 7.08 -28.21
N LEU A 34 0.99 6.75 -26.95
CA LEU A 34 2.21 5.99 -26.67
C LEU A 34 2.04 4.51 -27.01
N ASN A 35 3.13 3.87 -27.43
CA ASN A 35 3.16 2.42 -27.52
C ASN A 35 3.10 1.81 -26.12
N GLU A 36 2.73 0.54 -26.05
CA GLU A 36 2.52 -0.16 -24.77
C GLU A 36 3.75 -0.15 -23.85
N VAL A 37 4.95 -0.32 -24.43
CA VAL A 37 6.20 -0.37 -23.66
C VAL A 37 6.52 0.99 -23.04
N ASP A 38 6.40 2.07 -23.81
CA ASP A 38 6.68 3.43 -23.33
C ASP A 38 5.60 3.90 -22.35
N ALA A 39 4.35 3.48 -22.55
CA ALA A 39 3.25 3.73 -21.62
C ALA A 39 3.48 3.03 -20.26
N GLU A 40 3.94 1.78 -20.28
CA GLU A 40 4.28 1.03 -19.07
C GLU A 40 5.45 1.68 -18.32
N VAL A 41 6.53 2.05 -19.02
CA VAL A 41 7.68 2.75 -18.42
C VAL A 41 7.23 4.06 -17.77
N LYS A 42 6.41 4.86 -18.46
CA LYS A 42 5.87 6.11 -17.89
C LYS A 42 4.96 5.87 -16.69
N ALA A 43 4.14 4.83 -16.71
CA ALA A 43 3.27 4.49 -15.60
C ALA A 43 4.11 4.14 -14.35
N VAL A 44 5.17 3.35 -14.51
CA VAL A 44 6.11 3.02 -13.42
C VAL A 44 6.86 4.27 -12.92
N GLU A 45 7.32 5.14 -13.82
CA GLU A 45 7.99 6.40 -13.44
C GLU A 45 7.06 7.31 -12.63
N GLN A 46 5.77 7.39 -12.98
CA GLN A 46 4.76 8.14 -12.22
C GLN A 46 4.54 7.58 -10.81
N MET A 47 4.68 6.27 -10.61
CA MET A 47 4.56 5.65 -9.28
C MET A 47 5.74 6.02 -8.36
N GLY A 48 6.89 6.41 -8.92
CA GLY A 48 8.05 6.86 -8.15
C GLY A 48 8.73 5.75 -7.34
N SER A 49 9.35 6.10 -6.21
CA SER A 49 10.17 5.15 -5.46
C SER A 49 9.32 4.13 -4.67
N PRO A 50 9.50 2.81 -4.90
CA PRO A 50 8.74 1.76 -4.21
C PRO A 50 8.99 1.73 -2.68
N ILE A 51 10.09 2.31 -2.21
CA ILE A 51 10.38 2.43 -0.77
C ILE A 51 9.48 3.48 -0.13
N THR A 52 9.33 4.63 -0.79
CA THR A 52 8.47 5.72 -0.30
C THR A 52 6.99 5.34 -0.36
N LEU A 53 6.59 4.64 -1.42
CA LEU A 53 5.23 4.10 -1.59
C LEU A 53 4.90 3.07 -0.51
N GLY A 54 5.83 2.16 -0.19
CA GLY A 54 5.64 1.21 0.92
C GLY A 54 5.50 1.88 2.29
N GLN A 55 6.22 2.98 2.53
CA GLN A 55 6.14 3.74 3.78
C GLN A 55 4.82 4.53 3.92
N SER A 56 4.35 5.16 2.84
CA SER A 56 3.07 5.89 2.85
C SER A 56 1.89 4.93 3.03
N LEU A 57 1.92 3.77 2.36
CA LEU A 57 0.90 2.73 2.51
C LEU A 57 0.93 2.10 3.90
N ASN A 58 2.11 1.85 4.49
CA ASN A 58 2.21 1.40 5.87
C ASN A 58 1.69 2.44 6.88
N LYS A 59 1.77 3.75 6.57
CA LYS A 59 1.19 4.80 7.40
C LYS A 59 -0.34 4.83 7.30
N LEU A 60 -0.90 4.58 6.12
CA LEU A 60 -2.34 4.51 5.87
C LEU A 60 -2.96 3.24 6.49
N TYR A 61 -2.28 2.09 6.33
CA TYR A 61 -2.68 0.78 6.84
C TYR A 61 -2.11 0.41 8.21
N ARG A 62 -1.51 1.37 8.92
CA ARG A 62 -0.96 1.09 10.25
C ARG A 62 -2.11 0.64 11.14
N PRO A 63 -2.10 -0.60 11.67
CA PRO A 63 -3.08 -0.99 12.68
C PRO A 63 -2.85 -0.03 13.84
N LYS A 64 -3.84 0.85 14.11
CA LYS A 64 -3.84 1.69 15.30
C LYS A 64 -3.95 0.73 16.47
N VAL A 65 -2.82 0.33 17.04
CA VAL A 65 -2.79 -0.35 18.33
C VAL A 65 -3.37 0.66 19.30
N ASN A 66 -4.63 0.46 19.68
CA ASN A 66 -5.28 1.32 20.64
C ASN A 66 -4.63 1.08 21.99
N TRP A 67 -3.68 1.94 22.34
CA TRP A 67 -2.95 1.87 23.60
C TRP A 67 -3.89 1.90 24.81
N PHE A 68 -5.08 2.51 24.68
CA PHE A 68 -6.13 2.43 25.70
C PHE A 68 -6.64 0.99 25.90
N THR A 69 -6.86 0.25 24.81
CA THR A 69 -7.26 -1.17 24.86
C THR A 69 -6.16 -2.05 25.47
N VAL A 70 -4.88 -1.76 25.19
CA VAL A 70 -3.75 -2.47 25.79
C VAL A 70 -3.66 -2.20 27.29
N ILE A 71 -3.81 -0.95 27.73
CA ILE A 71 -3.84 -0.59 29.15
C ILE A 71 -5.00 -1.29 29.86
N LEU A 72 -6.20 -1.29 29.26
CA LEU A 72 -7.37 -1.95 29.80
C LEU A 72 -7.19 -3.47 29.94
N LEU A 73 -6.53 -4.11 28.96
CA LEU A 73 -6.19 -5.54 29.01
C LEU A 73 -5.20 -5.85 30.14
N VAL A 74 -4.15 -5.03 30.31
CA VAL A 74 -3.16 -5.19 31.39
C VAL A 74 -3.83 -5.05 32.76
N ILE A 75 -4.75 -4.10 32.92
CA ILE A 75 -5.53 -3.94 34.15
C ILE A 75 -6.41 -5.17 34.41
N ALA A 76 -7.13 -5.65 33.39
CA ALA A 76 -8.02 -6.81 33.52
C ALA A 76 -7.26 -8.10 33.91
N LEU A 77 -6.08 -8.34 33.34
CA LEU A 77 -5.24 -9.49 33.65
C LEU A 77 -4.49 -9.35 34.98
N GLY A 78 -4.23 -8.13 35.45
CA GLY A 78 -3.65 -7.88 36.77
C GLY A 78 -4.67 -7.97 37.93
N LEU A 79 -5.96 -8.00 37.61
CA LEU A 79 -7.07 -8.14 38.56
C LEU A 79 -7.54 -9.59 38.74
N SER A 80 -6.94 -10.55 38.02
CA SER A 80 -7.14 -12.00 38.16
C SER A 80 -5.96 -12.65 38.86
#